data_AF-A0A7X6X7S0-F1
#
_entry.id   AF-A0A7X6X7S0-F1
#
_cell.length_a   1.000
_cell.length_b   1.000
_cell.length_c   1.000
_cell.angle_alpha   90.00
_cell.angle_beta   90.00
_cell.angle_gamma   90.00
#
_symmetry.space_group_name_H-M   'P 1'
#
loop_
_entity.id
_entity.type
_entity.pdbx_description
1 polymer ?
#
loop_
_entity_poly.entity_id
_entity_poly.type
_entity_poly.pdbx_seq_one_letter_code
_entity_poly.pdbx_strand_id
1 'polypeptide(L)'
;MFDYQGDVSVVISVPEGERIAKKTFNSSLGILGGISIIGTTGIVEPMSEKAVVDTFKAELSLLYEAGHRDVVLTIGNYGERFAREMLGLPLESHVKCSNFIGETLSAAAEKGFLKARLIGHIGKLIKLGIGITNTHSSHGDGRMETLITCALEAGASLFLLNKIRESVSTDAALIYLRKAELMDSTMLILKNRVEDTLVRHVAGKLSVSLVCFEGMGSEMKELFRI
;
A
#
# COMPACT_ATOMS: atom_id res chain seq x y z
N MET A 1 18.43 -47.85 27.93
CA MET A 1 17.08 -48.15 27.40
C MET A 1 16.82 -47.17 26.28
N PHE A 2 17.32 -47.45 25.07
CA PHE A 2 17.32 -46.51 23.93
C PHE A 2 16.86 -47.15 22.61
N ASP A 3 16.07 -48.22 22.66
CA ASP A 3 15.64 -48.96 21.46
C ASP A 3 14.12 -49.15 21.42
N TYR A 4 13.35 -48.07 21.58
CA TYR A 4 11.91 -48.13 21.36
C TYR A 4 11.62 -48.27 19.86
N GLN A 5 11.08 -49.43 19.46
CA GLN A 5 10.75 -49.77 18.06
C GLN A 5 9.24 -49.74 17.77
N GLY A 6 8.46 -49.05 18.60
CA GLY A 6 7.00 -48.91 18.40
C GLY A 6 6.60 -47.60 17.73
N ASP A 7 5.31 -47.46 17.44
CA ASP A 7 4.74 -46.26 16.85
C ASP A 7 4.54 -45.15 17.90
N VAL A 8 4.91 -43.92 17.54
CA VAL A 8 4.67 -42.73 18.37
C VAL A 8 3.65 -41.84 17.69
N SER A 9 2.61 -41.43 18.43
CA SER A 9 1.66 -40.40 18.02
C SER A 9 1.98 -39.09 18.72
N VAL A 10 2.04 -38.00 17.96
CA VAL A 10 2.35 -36.65 18.47
C VAL A 10 1.23 -35.70 18.09
N VAL A 11 0.77 -34.90 19.05
CA VAL A 11 -0.20 -33.82 18.83
C VAL A 11 0.50 -32.48 19.02
N ILE A 12 0.49 -31.66 17.96
CA ILE A 12 0.97 -30.27 18.01
C ILE A 12 -0.21 -29.37 18.35
N SER A 13 -0.05 -28.54 19.38
CA SER A 13 -1.07 -27.56 19.78
C SER A 13 -0.46 -26.18 19.96
N VAL A 14 -1.28 -25.16 19.76
CA VAL A 14 -0.90 -23.76 20.04
C VAL A 14 -1.79 -23.27 21.17
N PRO A 15 -1.32 -23.33 22.43
CA PRO A 15 -2.02 -22.70 23.55
C PRO A 15 -2.22 -21.22 23.22
N GLU A 16 -3.46 -20.74 23.22
CA GLU A 16 -3.88 -19.39 22.76
C GLU A 16 -3.98 -19.15 21.24
N GLY A 17 -3.87 -20.17 20.39
CA GLY A 17 -3.99 -20.01 18.93
C GLY A 17 -5.28 -19.30 18.52
N GLU A 18 -6.41 -19.62 19.13
CA GLU A 18 -7.68 -18.95 18.85
C GLU A 18 -7.68 -17.45 19.22
N ARG A 19 -7.06 -17.09 20.35
CA ARG A 19 -6.95 -15.69 20.79
C ARG A 19 -6.03 -14.91 19.85
N ILE A 20 -4.93 -15.50 19.42
CA ILE A 20 -3.95 -14.87 18.53
C ILE A 20 -4.51 -14.72 17.11
N ALA A 21 -5.26 -15.71 16.61
CA ALA A 21 -5.88 -15.68 15.29
C ALA A 21 -6.82 -14.47 15.07
N LYS A 22 -7.43 -13.95 16.13
CA LYS A 22 -8.24 -12.71 16.08
C LYS A 22 -7.41 -11.47 15.70
N LYS A 23 -6.08 -11.53 15.84
CA LYS A 23 -5.14 -10.47 15.48
C LYS A 23 -4.45 -10.72 14.13
N THR A 24 -4.83 -11.77 13.41
CA THR A 24 -4.28 -12.08 12.08
C THR A 24 -5.35 -11.93 11.00
N PHE A 25 -4.97 -12.10 9.74
CA PHE A 25 -5.91 -12.09 8.61
C PHE A 25 -6.69 -13.41 8.43
N ASN A 26 -6.52 -14.37 9.34
CA ASN A 26 -7.07 -15.73 9.21
C ASN A 26 -8.59 -15.75 9.08
N SER A 27 -9.30 -14.91 9.83
CA SER A 27 -10.76 -14.82 9.78
C SER A 27 -11.28 -14.39 8.40
N SER A 28 -10.54 -13.51 7.71
CA SER A 28 -10.87 -13.06 6.35
C SER A 28 -10.61 -14.14 5.29
N LEU A 29 -9.83 -15.18 5.63
CA LEU A 29 -9.49 -16.31 4.76
C LEU A 29 -10.32 -17.57 5.08
N GLY A 30 -11.33 -17.46 5.95
CA GLY A 30 -12.19 -18.59 6.35
C GLY A 30 -11.55 -19.54 7.36
N ILE A 31 -10.39 -19.19 7.93
CA ILE A 31 -9.70 -20.01 8.94
C ILE A 31 -10.21 -19.57 10.32
N LEU A 32 -11.00 -20.43 10.95
CA LEU A 32 -11.67 -20.18 12.23
C LEU A 32 -11.10 -21.10 13.31
N GLY A 33 -11.16 -20.66 14.57
CA GLY A 33 -10.79 -21.49 15.73
C GLY A 33 -9.30 -21.66 16.00
N GLY A 34 -8.39 -21.02 15.24
CA GLY A 34 -6.96 -21.16 15.46
C GLY A 34 -6.06 -20.38 14.48
N ILE A 35 -4.76 -20.41 14.73
CA ILE A 35 -3.76 -19.85 13.81
C ILE A 35 -3.34 -20.86 12.74
N SER A 36 -2.84 -20.35 11.61
CA SER A 36 -2.28 -21.19 10.56
C SER A 36 -0.86 -21.58 10.91
N ILE A 37 -0.53 -22.87 10.87
CA ILE A 37 0.84 -23.38 10.97
C ILE A 37 1.35 -23.57 9.54
N ILE A 38 2.11 -22.59 9.06
CA ILE A 38 2.61 -22.53 7.67
C ILE A 38 4.10 -22.26 7.66
N GLY A 39 4.80 -22.78 6.66
CA GLY A 39 6.23 -22.58 6.48
C GLY A 39 6.77 -23.63 5.52
N THR A 40 7.16 -23.22 4.31
CA THR A 40 7.72 -24.14 3.32
C THR A 40 9.17 -24.51 3.62
N THR A 41 9.91 -23.62 4.29
CA THR A 41 11.33 -23.78 4.61
C THR A 41 11.61 -23.96 6.10
N GLY A 42 10.64 -23.68 6.98
CA GLY A 42 10.83 -23.68 8.43
C GLY A 42 11.70 -22.53 8.97
N ILE A 43 12.14 -21.60 8.10
CA ILE A 43 12.93 -20.42 8.48
C ILE A 43 12.01 -19.20 8.48
N VAL A 44 11.94 -18.49 9.62
CA VAL A 44 11.29 -17.19 9.73
C VAL A 44 12.37 -16.13 9.60
N GLU A 45 12.46 -15.48 8.43
CA GLU A 45 13.30 -14.29 8.27
C GLU A 45 12.50 -13.06 8.74
N PRO A 46 12.85 -12.44 9.88
CA PRO A 46 12.28 -11.14 10.23
C PRO A 46 12.81 -10.11 9.23
N MET A 47 11.95 -9.67 8.31
CA MET A 47 12.30 -8.61 7.37
C MET A 47 12.37 -7.28 8.14
N SER A 48 13.58 -6.84 8.48
CA SER A 48 13.80 -5.51 9.04
C SER A 48 13.42 -4.43 8.01
N GLU A 49 13.01 -3.24 8.46
CA GLU A 49 12.78 -2.10 7.56
C GLU A 49 13.99 -1.84 6.66
N LYS A 50 15.19 -2.02 7.23
CA LYS A 50 16.46 -1.94 6.50
C LYS A 50 16.54 -2.96 5.36
N ALA A 51 16.13 -4.22 5.58
CA ALA A 51 16.13 -5.24 4.53
C ALA A 51 15.19 -4.88 3.37
N VAL A 52 14.02 -4.29 3.65
CA VAL A 52 13.11 -3.78 2.61
C VAL A 52 13.81 -2.68 1.79
N VAL A 53 14.47 -1.74 2.48
CA VAL A 53 15.19 -0.63 1.86
C VAL A 53 16.34 -1.12 0.99
N ASP A 54 17.16 -2.02 1.51
CA ASP A 54 18.29 -2.60 0.78
C ASP A 54 17.81 -3.37 -0.47
N THR A 55 16.66 -4.06 -0.37
CA THR A 55 16.05 -4.79 -1.49
C THR A 55 15.66 -3.87 -2.63
N PHE A 56 14.83 -2.84 -2.39
CA PHE A 56 14.40 -1.97 -3.50
C PHE A 56 15.56 -1.13 -4.07
N LYS A 57 16.58 -0.80 -3.27
CA LYS A 57 17.79 -0.12 -3.75
C LYS A 57 18.61 -1.01 -4.68
N ALA A 58 18.71 -2.30 -4.37
CA ALA A 58 19.36 -3.27 -5.23
C ALA A 58 18.60 -3.45 -6.55
N GLU A 59 17.27 -3.58 -6.51
CA GLU A 59 16.42 -3.67 -7.70
C GLU A 59 16.55 -2.43 -8.61
N LEU A 60 16.44 -1.23 -8.03
CA LEU A 60 16.66 0.03 -8.76
C LEU A 60 18.04 0.09 -9.41
N SER A 61 19.07 -0.42 -8.72
CA SER A 61 20.43 -0.48 -9.26
C SER A 61 20.50 -1.39 -10.47
N LEU A 62 19.94 -2.61 -10.39
CA LEU A 62 19.91 -3.56 -11.50
C LEU A 62 19.20 -2.98 -12.73
N LEU A 63 18.03 -2.36 -12.54
CA LEU A 63 17.29 -1.73 -13.64
C LEU A 63 18.09 -0.60 -14.30
N TYR A 64 18.76 0.21 -13.50
CA TYR A 64 19.57 1.30 -14.03
C TYR A 64 20.78 0.80 -14.83
N GLU A 65 21.49 -0.22 -14.33
CA GLU A 65 22.61 -0.85 -15.04
C GLU A 65 22.14 -1.56 -16.32
N ALA A 66 20.91 -2.09 -16.34
CA ALA A 66 20.26 -2.65 -17.53
C ALA A 66 19.82 -1.58 -18.56
N GLY A 67 20.07 -0.29 -18.29
CA GLY A 67 19.80 0.81 -19.22
C GLY A 67 18.45 1.49 -19.02
N HIS A 68 17.62 1.06 -18.06
CA HIS A 68 16.37 1.75 -17.76
C HIS A 68 16.64 3.13 -17.14
N ARG A 69 15.86 4.13 -17.56
CA ARG A 69 15.89 5.49 -17.01
C ARG A 69 14.53 5.94 -16.46
N ASP A 70 13.51 5.14 -16.70
CA ASP A 70 12.18 5.29 -16.13
C ASP A 70 11.86 4.05 -15.28
N VAL A 71 11.12 4.23 -14.19
CA VAL A 71 10.74 3.12 -13.29
C VAL A 71 9.26 3.17 -12.92
N VAL A 72 8.61 2.00 -12.92
CA VAL A 72 7.27 1.80 -12.38
C VAL A 72 7.40 1.37 -10.92
N LEU A 73 6.76 2.12 -10.05
CA LEU A 73 6.77 1.92 -8.61
C LEU A 73 5.38 1.49 -8.17
N THR A 74 5.23 0.31 -7.55
CA THR A 74 3.92 -0.13 -7.06
C THR A 74 3.87 -0.26 -5.56
N ILE A 75 2.68 0.02 -5.01
CA ILE A 75 2.43 -0.09 -3.59
C ILE A 75 1.60 -1.35 -3.30
N GLY A 76 2.27 -2.33 -2.70
CA GLY A 76 1.66 -3.62 -2.36
C GLY A 76 1.24 -4.42 -3.60
N ASN A 77 0.62 -5.59 -3.37
CA ASN A 77 0.22 -6.50 -4.45
C ASN A 77 -0.88 -5.90 -5.33
N TYR A 78 -1.77 -5.08 -4.76
CA TYR A 78 -2.85 -4.46 -5.52
C TYR A 78 -2.31 -3.45 -6.53
N GLY A 79 -1.28 -2.68 -6.20
CA GLY A 79 -0.67 -1.74 -7.14
C GLY A 79 -0.05 -2.46 -8.34
N GLU A 80 0.65 -3.57 -8.11
CA GLU A 80 1.22 -4.39 -9.18
C GLU A 80 0.13 -5.00 -10.06
N ARG A 81 -0.92 -5.56 -9.43
CA ARG A 81 -2.06 -6.11 -10.15
C ARG A 81 -2.75 -5.06 -11.01
N PHE A 82 -3.01 -3.88 -10.46
CA PHE A 82 -3.62 -2.76 -11.18
C PHE A 82 -2.75 -2.32 -12.36
N ALA A 83 -1.44 -2.20 -12.15
CA ALA A 83 -0.49 -1.84 -13.20
C ALA A 83 -0.52 -2.84 -14.38
N ARG A 84 -0.57 -4.14 -14.08
CA ARG A 84 -0.59 -5.21 -15.09
C ARG A 84 -1.95 -5.37 -15.76
N GLU A 85 -3.02 -5.52 -14.99
CA GLU A 85 -4.35 -5.92 -15.48
C GLU A 85 -5.17 -4.73 -15.99
N MET A 86 -5.08 -3.57 -15.33
CA MET A 86 -5.91 -2.41 -15.66
C MET A 86 -5.19 -1.41 -16.56
N LEU A 87 -3.88 -1.22 -16.35
CA LEU A 87 -3.08 -0.27 -17.13
C LEU A 87 -2.29 -0.93 -18.28
N GLY A 88 -2.20 -2.26 -18.32
CA GLY A 88 -1.46 -2.99 -19.35
C GLY A 88 0.04 -2.64 -19.39
N LEU A 89 0.62 -2.23 -18.25
CA LEU A 89 2.00 -1.78 -18.21
C LEU A 89 2.97 -2.99 -18.25
N PRO A 90 4.02 -2.93 -19.09
CA PRO A 90 5.11 -3.89 -19.01
C PRO A 90 5.87 -3.65 -17.70
N LEU A 91 5.89 -4.65 -16.82
CA LEU A 91 6.56 -4.58 -15.51
C LEU A 91 8.05 -4.96 -15.60
N GLU A 92 8.69 -4.66 -16.72
CA GLU A 92 10.11 -4.94 -16.95
C GLU A 92 11.00 -4.01 -16.12
N SER A 93 10.61 -2.74 -15.99
CA SER A 93 11.26 -1.74 -15.14
C SER A 93 10.43 -1.43 -13.90
N HIS A 94 10.06 -2.47 -13.15
CA HIS A 94 9.17 -2.39 -12.00
C HIS A 94 9.90 -2.65 -10.67
N VAL A 95 9.59 -1.85 -9.65
CA VAL A 95 10.04 -2.03 -8.27
C VAL A 95 8.87 -1.88 -7.32
N LYS A 96 8.82 -2.72 -6.29
CA LYS A 96 7.76 -2.68 -5.28
C LYS A 96 8.20 -1.91 -4.04
N CYS A 97 7.58 -0.75 -3.79
CA CYS A 97 7.99 0.17 -2.74
C CYS A 97 7.53 -0.24 -1.32
N SER A 98 6.73 -1.30 -1.19
CA SER A 98 6.07 -1.71 0.05
C SER A 98 5.27 -0.57 0.72
N ASN A 99 5.82 0.08 1.77
CA ASN A 99 5.27 1.26 2.41
C ASN A 99 6.20 2.49 2.29
N PHE A 100 7.40 2.34 1.75
CA PHE A 100 8.49 3.31 1.75
C PHE A 100 8.49 4.15 0.47
N ILE A 101 7.41 4.89 0.23
CA ILE A 101 7.26 5.69 -0.99
C ILE A 101 8.37 6.73 -1.06
N GLY A 102 8.55 7.49 0.03
CA GLY A 102 9.54 8.56 0.10
C GLY A 102 10.95 8.06 -0.14
N GLU A 103 11.36 7.02 0.57
CA GLU A 103 12.70 6.45 0.48
C GLU A 103 12.95 5.82 -0.89
N THR A 104 11.94 5.20 -1.52
CA THR A 104 12.08 4.65 -2.87
C THR A 104 12.21 5.76 -3.92
N LEU A 105 11.43 6.84 -3.81
CA LEU A 105 11.56 8.00 -4.70
C LEU A 105 12.92 8.67 -4.54
N SER A 106 13.40 8.85 -3.30
CA SER A 106 14.73 9.39 -3.04
C SER A 106 15.82 8.50 -3.62
N ALA A 107 15.73 7.19 -3.43
CA ALA A 107 16.70 6.24 -3.99
C ALA A 107 16.69 6.24 -5.53
N ALA A 108 15.53 6.34 -6.17
CA ALA A 108 15.43 6.44 -7.62
C ALA A 108 16.06 7.74 -8.14
N ALA A 109 15.80 8.87 -7.47
CA ALA A 109 16.42 10.15 -7.80
C ALA A 109 17.94 10.12 -7.62
N GLU A 110 18.44 9.57 -6.50
CA GLU A 110 19.87 9.41 -6.21
C GLU A 110 20.57 8.51 -7.23
N LYS A 111 19.91 7.44 -7.70
CA LYS A 111 20.46 6.55 -8.73
C LYS A 111 20.50 7.20 -10.11
N GLY A 112 19.70 8.24 -10.36
CA GLY A 112 19.67 8.99 -11.61
C GLY A 112 18.54 8.61 -12.56
N PHE A 113 17.45 8.02 -12.05
CA PHE A 113 16.22 7.86 -12.84
C PHE A 113 15.64 9.23 -13.21
N LEU A 114 15.10 9.33 -14.42
CA LEU A 114 14.50 10.56 -14.95
C LEU A 114 13.00 10.63 -14.61
N LYS A 115 12.31 9.48 -14.66
CA LYS A 115 10.88 9.40 -14.36
C LYS A 115 10.56 8.23 -13.44
N ALA A 116 9.64 8.46 -12.52
CA ALA A 116 9.00 7.43 -11.73
C ALA A 116 7.48 7.48 -11.91
N ARG A 117 6.86 6.32 -12.08
CA ARG A 117 5.40 6.19 -12.11
C ARG A 117 4.94 5.41 -10.90
N LEU A 118 4.35 6.10 -9.93
CA LEU A 118 3.81 5.50 -8.72
C LEU A 118 2.38 5.01 -8.92
N ILE A 119 2.10 3.76 -8.58
CA ILE A 119 0.77 3.15 -8.72
C ILE A 119 0.37 2.56 -7.37
N GLY A 120 -0.74 3.03 -6.83
CA GLY A 120 -1.14 2.64 -5.48
C GLY A 120 -2.62 2.80 -5.20
N HIS A 121 -3.06 2.03 -4.23
CA HIS A 121 -4.43 2.09 -3.74
C HIS A 121 -4.63 3.33 -2.86
N ILE A 122 -5.82 3.94 -2.93
CA ILE A 122 -6.20 5.14 -2.17
C ILE A 122 -5.99 4.97 -0.68
N GLY A 123 -6.24 3.78 -0.13
CA GLY A 123 -6.02 3.45 1.27
C GLY A 123 -4.56 3.57 1.75
N LYS A 124 -3.60 3.79 0.85
CA LYS A 124 -2.21 4.13 1.18
C LYS A 124 -1.83 5.50 0.63
N LEU A 125 -2.16 5.78 -0.63
CA LEU A 125 -1.77 7.04 -1.28
C LEU A 125 -2.41 8.28 -0.66
N ILE A 126 -3.58 8.15 -0.03
CA ILE A 126 -4.23 9.27 0.66
C ILE A 126 -3.33 9.90 1.74
N LYS A 127 -2.41 9.13 2.34
CA LYS A 127 -1.48 9.62 3.37
C LYS A 127 -0.48 10.65 2.84
N LEU A 128 -0.18 10.61 1.54
CA LEU A 128 0.62 11.65 0.89
C LEU A 128 -0.08 13.02 0.92
N GLY A 129 -1.42 13.04 0.97
CA GLY A 129 -2.21 14.27 1.08
C GLY A 129 -1.98 15.07 2.38
N ILE A 130 -1.32 14.47 3.37
CA ILE A 130 -0.86 15.12 4.61
C ILE A 130 0.66 15.02 4.81
N GLY A 131 1.40 14.71 3.74
CA GLY A 131 2.87 14.67 3.75
C GLY A 131 3.50 13.40 4.32
N ILE A 132 2.71 12.36 4.64
CA ILE A 132 3.25 11.09 5.15
C ILE A 132 3.66 10.22 3.95
N THR A 133 4.97 10.04 3.78
CA THR A 133 5.56 9.27 2.68
C THR A 133 5.91 7.82 3.04
N ASN A 134 5.84 7.46 4.33
CA ASN A 134 5.82 6.07 4.77
C ASN A 134 4.39 5.63 5.12
N THR A 135 3.81 4.73 4.32
CA THR A 135 2.37 4.42 4.45
C THR A 135 2.04 3.41 5.55
N HIS A 136 3.02 2.90 6.28
CA HIS A 136 2.77 1.95 7.37
C HIS A 136 1.99 2.64 8.50
N SER A 137 1.02 1.95 9.12
CA SER A 137 0.15 2.53 10.14
C SER A 137 0.91 3.00 11.39
N SER A 138 2.06 2.40 11.70
CA SER A 138 2.93 2.84 12.80
C SER A 138 3.51 4.25 12.61
N HIS A 139 3.59 4.74 11.37
CA HIS A 139 4.08 6.08 11.04
C HIS A 139 2.95 7.13 11.00
N GLY A 140 1.71 6.70 11.28
CA GLY A 140 0.51 7.52 11.21
C GLY A 140 -0.50 6.91 10.25
N ASP A 141 -1.79 7.03 10.61
CA ASP A 141 -2.88 6.63 9.71
C ASP A 141 -3.37 7.81 8.86
N GLY A 142 -4.07 8.76 9.46
CA GLY A 142 -4.47 10.02 8.82
C GLY A 142 -5.40 9.89 7.61
N ARG A 143 -5.85 8.68 7.25
CA ARG A 143 -6.66 8.42 6.05
C ARG A 143 -8.01 9.13 6.13
N MET A 144 -8.73 8.95 7.24
CA MET A 144 -10.05 9.55 7.40
C MET A 144 -9.94 11.06 7.60
N GLU A 145 -8.96 11.53 8.37
CA GLU A 145 -8.70 12.94 8.64
C GLU A 145 -8.37 13.70 7.34
N THR A 146 -7.52 13.10 6.48
CA THR A 146 -7.20 13.67 5.16
C THR A 146 -8.46 13.75 4.31
N LEU A 147 -9.25 12.67 4.25
CA LEU A 147 -10.46 12.62 3.44
C LEU A 147 -11.52 13.61 3.92
N ILE A 148 -11.73 13.71 5.23
CA ILE A 148 -12.63 14.68 5.87
C ILE A 148 -12.21 16.10 5.52
N THR A 149 -10.91 16.41 5.59
CA THR A 149 -10.42 17.75 5.27
C THR A 149 -10.64 18.09 3.80
N CYS A 150 -10.34 17.16 2.89
CA CYS A 150 -10.59 17.36 1.46
C CYS A 150 -12.10 17.50 1.16
N ALA A 151 -12.94 16.67 1.80
CA ALA A 151 -14.39 16.71 1.63
C ALA A 151 -15.00 18.00 2.18
N LEU A 152 -14.50 18.48 3.32
CA LEU A 152 -14.91 19.76 3.90
C LEU A 152 -14.62 20.92 2.93
N GLU A 153 -13.42 20.96 2.36
CA GLU A 153 -13.05 21.96 1.34
C GLU A 153 -13.87 21.82 0.05
N ALA A 154 -14.32 20.60 -0.28
CA ALA A 154 -15.26 20.35 -1.38
C ALA A 154 -16.71 20.77 -1.07
N GLY A 155 -17.02 21.24 0.15
CA GLY A 155 -18.36 21.68 0.55
C GLY A 155 -19.21 20.60 1.23
N ALA A 156 -18.61 19.53 1.74
CA ALA A 156 -19.33 18.47 2.45
C ALA A 156 -20.03 18.99 3.72
N SER A 157 -21.26 18.52 3.93
CA SER A 157 -22.02 18.79 5.15
C SER A 157 -21.46 18.04 6.36
N LEU A 158 -21.73 18.53 7.57
CA LEU A 158 -21.35 17.83 8.81
C LEU A 158 -21.90 16.40 8.88
N PHE A 159 -23.08 16.15 8.31
CA PHE A 159 -23.64 14.81 8.24
C PHE A 159 -22.74 13.87 7.41
N LEU A 160 -22.31 14.32 6.23
CA LEU A 160 -21.43 13.54 5.36
C LEU A 160 -20.04 13.33 6.00
N LEU A 161 -19.47 14.37 6.61
CA LEU A 161 -18.17 14.28 7.29
C LEU A 161 -18.19 13.24 8.43
N ASN A 162 -19.28 13.18 9.20
CA ASN A 162 -19.45 12.14 10.23
C ASN A 162 -19.53 10.74 9.63
N LYS A 163 -20.21 10.55 8.49
CA LYS A 163 -20.24 9.26 7.78
C LYS A 163 -18.88 8.82 7.28
N ILE A 164 -18.08 9.76 6.77
CA ILE A 164 -16.69 9.48 6.39
C ILE A 164 -15.89 9.05 7.62
N ARG A 165 -15.97 9.80 8.73
CA ARG A 165 -15.24 9.50 9.98
C ARG A 165 -15.56 8.10 10.53
N GLU A 166 -16.82 7.68 10.44
CA GLU A 166 -17.30 6.37 10.93
C GLU A 166 -16.95 5.21 10.00
N SER A 167 -16.38 5.48 8.81
CA SER A 167 -16.06 4.45 7.84
C SER A 167 -14.81 3.66 8.23
N VAL A 168 -14.89 2.34 8.11
CA VAL A 168 -13.79 1.41 8.46
C VAL A 168 -12.63 1.47 7.45
N SER A 169 -12.93 1.81 6.20
CA SER A 169 -11.95 1.90 5.12
C SER A 169 -12.17 3.13 4.25
N THR A 170 -11.13 3.48 3.50
CA THR A 170 -11.23 4.57 2.52
C THR A 170 -12.24 4.24 1.44
N ASP A 171 -12.28 3.02 0.90
CA ASP A 171 -13.29 2.61 -0.09
C ASP A 171 -14.73 2.78 0.43
N ALA A 172 -14.99 2.40 1.68
CA ALA A 172 -16.30 2.57 2.30
C ALA A 172 -16.69 4.05 2.40
N ALA A 173 -15.73 4.93 2.74
CA ALA A 173 -15.95 6.36 2.77
C ALA A 173 -16.25 6.96 1.38
N LEU A 174 -15.59 6.46 0.32
CA LEU A 174 -15.80 6.93 -1.04
C LEU A 174 -17.24 6.69 -1.54
N ILE A 175 -17.92 5.65 -1.03
CA ILE A 175 -19.34 5.40 -1.33
C ILE A 175 -20.22 6.58 -0.89
N TYR A 176 -19.95 7.17 0.29
CA TYR A 176 -20.72 8.32 0.76
C TYR A 176 -20.43 9.58 -0.05
N LEU A 177 -19.17 9.79 -0.46
CA LEU A 177 -18.80 10.90 -1.35
C LEU A 177 -19.50 10.80 -2.71
N ARG A 178 -19.58 9.60 -3.30
CA ARG A 178 -20.35 9.40 -4.54
C ARG A 178 -21.83 9.70 -4.38
N LYS A 179 -22.45 9.21 -3.30
CA LYS A 179 -23.87 9.46 -3.03
C LYS A 179 -24.20 10.94 -2.83
N ALA A 180 -23.23 11.71 -2.37
CA ALA A 180 -23.36 13.16 -2.17
C ALA A 180 -22.87 13.98 -3.37
N GLU A 181 -22.47 13.34 -4.49
CA GLU A 181 -21.95 14.01 -5.69
C GLU A 181 -20.72 14.89 -5.44
N LEU A 182 -19.93 14.57 -4.39
CA LEU A 182 -18.72 15.30 -4.00
C LEU A 182 -17.43 14.52 -4.26
N MET A 183 -17.51 13.39 -4.97
CA MET A 183 -16.37 12.54 -5.25
C MET A 183 -15.28 13.28 -6.03
N ASP A 184 -15.64 13.87 -7.17
CA ASP A 184 -14.67 14.46 -8.10
C ASP A 184 -13.98 15.69 -7.50
N SER A 185 -14.75 16.57 -6.85
CA SER A 185 -14.21 17.76 -6.17
C SER A 185 -13.29 17.38 -5.00
N THR A 186 -13.67 16.36 -4.20
CA THR A 186 -12.84 15.86 -3.11
C THR A 186 -11.55 15.23 -3.63
N MET A 187 -11.62 14.43 -4.70
CA MET A 187 -10.44 13.79 -5.30
C MET A 187 -9.52 14.81 -5.97
N LEU A 188 -10.05 15.88 -6.55
CA LEU A 188 -9.24 16.98 -7.10
C LEU A 188 -8.41 17.67 -6.01
N ILE A 189 -9.03 17.96 -4.85
CA ILE A 189 -8.32 18.56 -3.71
C ILE A 189 -7.23 17.61 -3.20
N LEU A 190 -7.57 16.32 -3.04
CA LEU A 190 -6.60 15.32 -2.62
C LEU A 190 -5.44 15.20 -3.63
N LYS A 191 -5.75 15.14 -4.92
CA LYS A 191 -4.76 15.08 -6.01
C LYS A 191 -3.73 16.21 -5.85
N ASN A 192 -4.19 17.45 -5.70
CA ASN A 192 -3.30 18.62 -5.57
C ASN A 192 -2.39 18.50 -4.35
N ARG A 193 -2.93 18.07 -3.19
CA ARG A 193 -2.12 17.87 -1.98
C ARG A 193 -1.07 16.76 -2.14
N VAL A 194 -1.44 15.67 -2.82
CA VAL A 194 -0.53 14.56 -3.10
C VAL A 194 0.59 15.04 -4.05
N GLU A 195 0.24 15.77 -5.10
CA GLU A 195 1.19 16.38 -6.03
C GLU A 195 2.18 17.31 -5.30
N ASP A 196 1.69 18.21 -4.46
CA ASP A 196 2.53 19.11 -3.66
C ASP A 196 3.50 18.34 -2.74
N THR A 197 3.07 17.24 -2.14
CA THR A 197 3.96 16.38 -1.34
C THR A 197 5.03 15.73 -2.20
N LEU A 198 4.68 15.19 -3.37
CA LEU A 198 5.63 14.54 -4.26
C LEU A 198 6.67 15.53 -4.79
N VAL A 199 6.22 16.71 -5.25
CA VAL A 199 7.08 17.78 -5.78
C VAL A 199 8.07 18.24 -4.71
N ARG A 200 7.61 18.48 -3.48
CA ARG A 200 8.49 18.87 -2.36
C ARG A 200 9.48 17.77 -2.00
N HIS A 201 9.06 16.51 -2.03
CA HIS A 201 9.90 15.37 -1.65
C HIS A 201 11.07 15.16 -2.63
N VAL A 202 10.81 15.21 -3.94
CA VAL A 202 11.85 14.97 -4.96
C VAL A 202 12.64 16.21 -5.35
N ALA A 203 12.13 17.41 -5.03
CA ALA A 203 12.81 18.69 -5.26
C ALA A 203 13.37 18.87 -6.68
N GLY A 204 12.60 18.45 -7.70
CA GLY A 204 12.96 18.56 -9.12
C GLY A 204 14.00 17.56 -9.62
N LYS A 205 14.49 16.65 -8.77
CA LYS A 205 15.50 15.64 -9.16
C LYS A 205 14.92 14.45 -9.92
N LEU A 206 13.60 14.27 -9.89
CA LEU A 206 12.88 13.14 -10.49
C LEU A 206 11.49 13.61 -10.93
N SER A 207 11.10 13.29 -12.16
CA SER A 207 9.72 13.53 -12.62
C SER A 207 8.82 12.41 -12.10
N VAL A 208 7.85 12.73 -11.24
CA VAL A 208 6.95 11.73 -10.66
C VAL A 208 5.57 11.86 -11.29
N SER A 209 5.06 10.76 -11.83
CA SER A 209 3.64 10.59 -12.18
C SER A 209 3.00 9.60 -11.21
N LEU A 210 1.70 9.74 -10.98
CA LEU A 210 0.99 8.89 -10.02
C LEU A 210 -0.37 8.47 -10.54
N VAL A 211 -0.74 7.19 -10.31
CA VAL A 211 -2.09 6.67 -10.54
C VAL A 211 -2.64 6.15 -9.22
N CYS A 212 -3.74 6.77 -8.77
CA CYS A 212 -4.44 6.38 -7.56
C CYS A 212 -5.72 5.66 -7.93
N PHE A 213 -5.95 4.49 -7.34
CA PHE A 213 -7.14 3.68 -7.59
C PHE A 213 -7.82 3.23 -6.30
N GLU A 214 -9.08 2.82 -6.43
CA GLU A 214 -9.88 2.20 -5.37
C GLU A 214 -10.26 0.76 -5.74
N GLY A 215 -10.85 0.05 -4.78
CA GLY A 215 -11.43 -1.27 -5.01
C GLY A 215 -10.40 -2.39 -5.03
N MET A 216 -10.92 -3.61 -5.13
CA MET A 216 -10.13 -4.84 -5.17
C MET A 216 -10.68 -5.80 -6.23
N GLY A 217 -9.85 -6.74 -6.68
CA GLY A 217 -10.28 -7.71 -7.67
C GLY A 217 -10.71 -7.07 -8.99
N SER A 218 -11.87 -7.47 -9.51
CA SER A 218 -12.46 -6.94 -10.74
C SER A 218 -13.09 -5.56 -10.61
N GLU A 219 -13.23 -5.04 -9.39
CA GLU A 219 -13.86 -3.72 -9.13
C GLU A 219 -12.83 -2.58 -9.07
N MET A 220 -11.56 -2.85 -9.38
CA MET A 220 -10.53 -1.82 -9.31
C MET A 220 -10.81 -0.69 -10.32
N LYS A 221 -10.79 0.55 -9.83
CA LYS A 221 -11.06 1.73 -10.67
C LYS A 221 -10.11 2.87 -10.35
N GLU A 222 -9.60 3.52 -11.38
CA GLU A 222 -8.83 4.75 -11.23
C GLU A 222 -9.68 5.88 -10.63
N LEU A 223 -9.13 6.57 -9.64
CA LEU A 223 -9.70 7.76 -9.02
C LEU A 223 -9.15 9.03 -9.65
N PHE A 224 -7.81 9.12 -9.75
CA PHE A 224 -7.13 10.26 -10.35
C PHE A 224 -5.71 9.90 -10.77
N ARG A 225 -5.14 10.76 -11.61
CA ARG A 225 -3.74 10.74 -12.01
C ARG A 225 -3.09 12.12 -11.90
N ILE A 226 -1.80 12.11 -11.58
CA ILE A 226 -0.88 13.27 -11.63
C ILE A 226 0.02 13.09 -12.85
#